data_AF-A0A0D1IWR1-F1
#
_entry.id   AF-A0A0D1IWR1-F1
#
_cell.length_a   1.000
_cell.length_b   1.000
_cell.length_c   1.000
_cell.angle_alpha   90.00
_cell.angle_beta   90.00
_cell.angle_gamma   90.00
#
_symmetry.space_group_name_H-M   'P 1'
#
loop_
_entity.id
_entity.type
_entity.pdbx_description
1 polymer ?
#
loop_
_entity_poly.entity_id
_entity_poly.type
_entity_poly.pdbx_seq_one_letter_code
_entity_poly.pdbx_strand_id
1 'polypeptide(L)' 'MLVFPTFQVAADDTLLPGLGRIVATLARGTADSWQIALWMRTSSDQLHGRTPHEALQQGRSDAVERLAAQTATRWRSH' A
#
# COMPACT_ATOMS: atom_id res chain seq x y z
N MET A 1 21.50 -4.98 6.99
CA MET A 1 21.32 -4.15 5.78
C MET A 1 19.83 -4.01 5.54
N LEU A 2 19.27 -2.82 5.73
CA LEU A 2 17.85 -2.54 5.48
C LEU A 2 17.71 -2.10 4.02
N VAL A 3 17.11 -2.94 3.18
CA VAL A 3 16.78 -2.60 1.79
C VAL A 3 15.35 -2.09 1.79
N PHE A 4 15.17 -0.82 1.41
CA PHE A 4 13.85 -0.22 1.25
C PHE A 4 13.48 -0.23 -0.23
N PRO A 5 12.24 -0.62 -0.58
CA PRO A 5 11.79 -0.55 -1.96
C PRO A 5 11.69 0.91 -2.44
N THR A 6 12.22 1.19 -3.62
CA THR A 6 12.27 2.52 -4.25
C THR A 6 10.94 3.04 -4.79
N PHE A 7 9.84 2.27 -4.71
CA PHE A 7 8.52 2.71 -5.21
C PHE A 7 7.83 3.78 -4.34
N GLN A 8 8.49 4.29 -3.31
CA GLN A 8 7.96 5.33 -2.42
C GLN A 8 7.90 6.71 -3.08
N VAL A 9 8.47 6.85 -4.28
CA VAL A 9 8.66 8.12 -4.98
C VAL A 9 7.79 8.15 -6.24
N ALA A 10 6.93 9.16 -6.38
CA ALA A 10 6.21 9.42 -7.62
C ALA A 10 7.18 9.90 -8.72
N ALA A 11 6.72 9.94 -9.99
CA ALA A 11 7.54 10.39 -11.12
C ALA A 11 8.07 11.83 -11.00
N ASP A 12 7.54 12.61 -10.06
CA ASP A 12 7.87 14.02 -9.79
C ASP A 12 8.53 14.20 -8.40
N ASP A 13 9.29 13.20 -7.93
CA ASP A 13 10.01 13.18 -6.64
C ASP A 13 9.18 13.44 -5.38
N THR A 14 7.85 13.41 -5.50
CA THR A 14 6.90 13.62 -4.41
C THR A 14 6.36 12.31 -3.87
N LEU A 15 6.09 12.27 -2.55
CA LEU A 15 5.41 11.13 -1.94
C LEU A 15 4.01 10.98 -2.56
N LEU A 16 3.66 9.76 -2.97
CA LEU A 16 2.32 9.47 -3.50
C LEU A 16 1.24 9.94 -2.50
N PRO A 17 0.30 10.79 -2.92
CA PRO A 17 -0.77 11.27 -2.05
C PRO A 17 -1.52 10.12 -1.37
N GLY A 18 -1.59 10.14 -0.04
CA GLY A 18 -2.24 9.08 0.76
C GLY A 18 -1.35 7.89 1.13
N LEU A 19 -0.14 7.77 0.56
CA LEU A 19 0.77 6.65 0.84
C LEU A 19 1.11 6.54 2.33
N GLY A 20 1.39 7.66 3.00
CA GLY A 20 1.69 7.65 4.45
C GLY A 20 0.54 7.09 5.29
N ARG A 21 -0.70 7.44 4.95
CA ARG A 21 -1.91 6.97 5.65
C ARG A 21 -2.18 5.48 5.40
N ILE A 22 -1.90 5.00 4.18
CA ILE A 22 -1.99 3.59 3.82
C ILE A 22 -0.95 2.77 4.59
N VAL A 23 0.31 3.19 4.59
CA VAL A 23 1.39 2.51 5.33
C VAL A 23 1.08 2.49 6.83
N ALA A 24 0.66 3.61 7.41
CA ALA A 24 0.27 3.67 8.82
C ALA A 24 -0.91 2.74 9.15
N THR A 25 -1.87 2.59 8.22
CA THR A 25 -3.00 1.67 8.38
C THR A 25 -2.56 0.21 8.36
N LEU A 26 -1.71 -0.17 7.40
CA LEU A 26 -1.19 -1.52 7.27
C LEU A 26 -0.26 -1.92 8.43
N ALA A 27 0.53 -0.97 8.92
CA ALA A 27 1.40 -1.15 10.09
C ALA A 27 0.63 -1.49 11.38
N ARG A 28 -0.69 -1.24 11.44
CA ARG A 28 -1.54 -1.68 12.56
C ARG A 28 -1.85 -3.19 12.52
N GLY A 29 -1.65 -3.84 11.38
CA GLY A 29 -1.88 -5.26 11.17
C GLY A 29 -0.60 -6.10 11.06
N THR A 30 0.56 -5.50 10.83
CA THR A 30 1.86 -6.19 10.77
C THR A 30 3.01 -5.26 11.11
N ALA A 31 4.08 -5.80 11.70
CA ALA A 31 5.35 -5.09 11.88
C ALA A 31 6.33 -5.31 10.70
N ASP A 32 6.01 -6.23 9.78
CA ASP A 32 6.88 -6.58 8.66
C ASP A 32 6.71 -5.58 7.49
N SER A 33 7.71 -4.72 7.32
CA SER A 33 7.77 -3.75 6.23
C SER A 33 7.86 -4.40 4.84
N TRP A 34 8.42 -5.60 4.74
CA TRP A 34 8.47 -6.36 3.49
C TRP A 34 7.08 -6.84 3.09
N GLN A 35 6.26 -7.29 4.04
CA GLN A 35 4.88 -7.67 3.77
C GLN A 35 4.05 -6.48 3.24
N ILE A 36 4.25 -5.28 3.80
CA ILE A 36 3.62 -4.04 3.30
C ILE A 36 4.11 -3.73 1.88
N ALA A 37 5.41 -3.90 1.64
CA ALA A 37 6.00 -3.64 0.33
C ALA A 37 5.49 -4.57 -0.76
N LEU A 38 5.38 -5.86 -0.44
CA LEU A 38 4.81 -6.86 -1.33
C LEU A 38 3.34 -6.54 -1.62
N TRP A 39 2.55 -6.21 -0.59
CA TRP A 39 1.14 -5.82 -0.76
C TRP A 39 0.97 -4.66 -1.74
N MET A 40 1.83 -3.64 -1.68
CA MET A 40 1.80 -2.49 -2.59
C MET A 40 1.99 -2.85 -4.07
N ARG A 41 2.64 -4.00 -4.33
CA ARG A 41 2.98 -4.52 -5.66
C ARG A 41 2.11 -5.70 -6.11
N THR A 42 1.19 -6.17 -5.26
CA THR A 42 0.28 -7.27 -5.58
C THR A 42 -0.99 -6.74 -6.23
N SER A 43 -1.38 -7.32 -7.37
CA SER A 43 -2.65 -7.00 -8.04
C SER A 43 -3.86 -7.37 -7.18
N SER A 44 -4.91 -6.54 -7.22
CA SER A 44 -6.15 -6.79 -6.50
C SER A 44 -7.36 -6.67 -7.43
N ASP A 45 -8.26 -7.64 -7.35
CA ASP A 45 -9.54 -7.59 -8.08
C ASP A 45 -10.41 -6.42 -7.62
N GLN A 46 -10.31 -6.02 -6.34
CA GLN A 46 -10.98 -4.81 -5.83
C GLN A 46 -10.44 -3.51 -6.46
N LEU A 47 -9.24 -3.57 -7.06
CA LEU A 47 -8.63 -2.48 -7.82
C LEU A 47 -8.71 -2.72 -9.34
N HIS A 48 -9.58 -3.64 -9.78
CA HIS A 48 -9.75 -4.02 -11.18
C HIS A 48 -8.45 -4.58 -11.78
N GLY A 49 -7.80 -5.50 -11.06
CA GLY A 49 -6.54 -6.16 -11.46
C GLY A 49 -5.29 -5.30 -11.29
N ARG A 50 -5.41 -4.06 -10.81
CA ARG A 50 -4.28 -3.16 -10.59
C ARG A 50 -3.62 -3.38 -9.23
N THR A 51 -2.38 -2.98 -9.13
CA THR A 51 -1.66 -2.86 -7.86
C THR A 51 -2.11 -1.62 -7.09
N PRO A 52 -2.00 -1.61 -5.75
CA PRO A 52 -2.18 -0.40 -4.94
C PRO A 52 -1.34 0.78 -5.43
N HIS A 53 -0.08 0.53 -5.83
CA HIS A 53 0.79 1.56 -6.37
C HIS A 53 0.23 2.22 -7.65
N GLU A 54 -0.20 1.42 -8.64
CA GLU A 54 -0.80 1.94 -9.87
C GLU A 54 -2.12 2.68 -9.61
N ALA A 55 -2.92 2.19 -8.66
CA ALA A 55 -4.17 2.86 -8.28
C ALA A 55 -3.90 4.23 -7.63
N LEU A 56 -2.85 4.35 -6.81
CA LEU A 56 -2.43 5.64 -6.24
C LEU A 56 -1.94 6.62 -7.29
N GLN A 57 -1.15 6.15 -8.26
CA GLN A 57 -0.72 7.00 -9.39
C GLN A 57 -1.90 7.54 -10.21
N GLN A 58 -3.03 6.83 -10.22
CA GLN A 58 -4.27 7.24 -10.88
C GLN A 58 -5.20 8.09 -9.99
N GLY A 59 -4.73 8.50 -8.80
CA GLY A 59 -5.52 9.28 -7.85
C GLY A 59 -6.65 8.51 -7.16
N ARG A 60 -6.64 7.17 -7.21
CA ARG A 60 -7.69 6.31 -6.61
C ARG A 60 -7.43 6.00 -5.14
N SER A 61 -6.97 6.98 -4.37
CA SER A 61 -6.50 6.79 -2.99
C SER A 61 -7.59 6.21 -2.07
N ASP A 62 -8.85 6.61 -2.22
CA ASP A 62 -9.96 6.08 -1.41
C ASP A 62 -10.21 4.58 -1.58
N ALA A 63 -9.99 4.05 -2.79
CA ALA A 63 -10.12 2.62 -3.04
C ALA A 63 -8.98 1.84 -2.37
N VAL A 64 -7.75 2.38 -2.45
CA VAL A 64 -6.57 1.78 -1.84
C VAL A 64 -6.63 1.83 -0.31
N GLU A 65 -7.12 2.93 0.26
CA GLU A 65 -7.31 3.06 1.71
C GLU A 65 -8.31 2.04 2.26
N ARG A 66 -9.44 1.83 1.56
CA ARG A 66 -10.42 0.81 1.96
C ARG A 66 -9.83 -0.60 1.92
N LEU A 67 -9.06 -0.92 0.87
CA LEU A 67 -8.38 -2.20 0.76
C LEU A 67 -7.31 -2.37 1.85
N ALA A 68 -6.57 -1.32 2.18
CA ALA A 68 -5.56 -1.31 3.24
C ALA A 68 -6.20 -1.59 4.61
N ALA A 69 -7.33 -0.97 4.91
CA ALA A 69 -8.06 -1.20 6.16
C ALA A 69 -8.53 -2.66 6.30
N GLN A 70 -9.12 -3.23 5.25
CA GLN A 70 -9.53 -4.64 5.23
C GLN A 70 -8.34 -5.58 5.42
N THR A 71 -7.24 -5.30 4.71
CA THR A 71 -6.01 -6.09 4.79
C THR A 71 -5.41 -6.04 6.20
N ALA A 72 -5.32 -4.86 6.81
CA ALA A 72 -4.77 -4.71 8.16
C ALA A 72 -5.56 -5.50 9.21
N THR A 73 -6.89 -5.53 9.10
CA THR A 73 -7.74 -6.37 9.96
C THR A 73 -7.41 -7.86 9.76
N ARG A 74 -7.28 -8.30 8.50
CA ARG A 74 -6.97 -9.70 8.18
C ARG A 74 -5.60 -10.12 8.73
N TRP A 75 -4.58 -9.27 8.61
CA TRP A 75 -3.24 -9.57 9.12
C TRP A 75 -3.19 -9.63 10.64
N ARG A 76 -3.96 -8.79 11.34
CA ARG A 76 -4.04 -8.82 12.81
C ARG A 76 -4.69 -10.11 13.34
N SER A 77 -5.62 -10.68 12.59
CA SER A 77 -6.33 -11.91 12.99
C SER A 77 -5.55 -13.20 12.73
N HIS A 78 -4.27 -13.09 12.35
CA HIS A 78 -3.41 -14.19 11.95
C HIS A 78 -2.13 -14.23 12.79
#